data_AF-A0AAD5M0C0-F1
#
_entry.id   AF-A0AAD5M0C0-F1
#
_cell.length_a   1.000
_cell.length_b   1.000
_cell.length_c   1.000
_cell.angle_alpha   90.00
_cell.angle_beta   90.00
_cell.angle_gamma   90.00
#
_symmetry.space_group_name_H-M   'P 1'
#
loop_
_entity.id
_entity.type
_entity.pdbx_description
1 polymer ?
#
loop_
_entity_poly.entity_id
_entity_poly.type
_entity_poly.pdbx_seq_one_letter_code
_entity_poly.pdbx_strand_id
1 'polypeptide(L)' 'MLKELNEAVKKVELRMNRIKTHFMKNQWCNGENIRLDGSLITETSSYVYFGRSLNMENNMKEKLDRRKKAP' A
#
# COMPACT_ATOMS: atom_id res chain seq x y z
N MET A 1 8.03 -5.40 10.13
CA MET A 1 6.67 -5.57 9.57
C MET A 1 6.61 -6.31 8.22
N LEU A 2 6.93 -5.74 7.04
CA LEU A 2 6.72 -6.45 5.76
C LEU A 2 7.58 -7.71 5.60
N LYS A 3 8.83 -7.66 6.10
CA LYS A 3 9.73 -8.84 6.15
C LYS A 3 9.17 -9.94 7.05
N GLU A 4 8.76 -9.58 8.28
CA GLU A 4 8.11 -10.51 9.21
C GLU A 4 6.84 -11.14 8.63
N LEU A 5 6.01 -10.35 7.95
CA LEU A 5 4.81 -10.87 7.27
C LEU A 5 5.19 -11.88 6.19
N ASN A 6 6.19 -11.59 5.37
CA ASN A 6 6.69 -12.52 4.35
C ASN A 6 7.22 -13.82 4.97
N GLU A 7 7.90 -13.74 6.12
CA GLU A 7 8.35 -14.93 6.86
C GLU A 7 7.20 -15.72 7.45
N ALA A 8 6.20 -15.07 8.06
CA ALA A 8 5.01 -15.72 8.60
C ALA A 8 4.18 -16.40 7.49
N VAL A 9 4.02 -15.75 6.35
CA VAL A 9 3.33 -16.29 5.16
C VAL A 9 4.07 -17.53 4.64
N LYS A 10 5.41 -17.50 4.57
CA LYS A 10 6.23 -18.66 4.20
C LYS A 10 6.08 -19.83 5.17
N LYS A 11 5.93 -19.58 6.48
CA LYS A 11 5.71 -20.64 7.49
C LYS A 11 4.41 -21.41 7.28
N VAL A 12 3.40 -20.79 6.67
CA VAL A 12 2.11 -21.42 6.32
C VAL A 12 2.11 -21.91 4.86
N GLU A 13 3.29 -22.03 4.25
CA GLU A 13 3.47 -22.47 2.85
C GLU A 13 2.77 -21.58 1.81
N LEU A 14 2.42 -20.35 2.19
CA LEU A 14 1.88 -19.35 1.29
C LEU A 14 3.01 -18.50 0.71
N ARG A 15 2.73 -17.83 -0.41
CA ARG A 15 3.66 -16.90 -1.06
C ARG A 15 3.00 -15.56 -1.32
N MET A 16 3.65 -14.51 -0.86
CA MET A 16 3.20 -13.14 -1.11
C MET A 16 3.42 -12.77 -2.59
N ASN A 17 2.37 -12.31 -3.28
CA ASN A 17 2.47 -11.84 -4.66
C ASN A 17 3.00 -10.40 -4.67
N ARG A 18 4.28 -10.25 -5.02
CA ARG A 18 4.98 -8.97 -4.97
C ARG A 18 4.48 -7.95 -6.01
N ILE A 19 3.95 -8.41 -7.14
CA ILE A 19 3.41 -7.54 -8.20
C ILE A 19 2.06 -6.95 -7.77
N LYS A 20 1.24 -7.74 -7.06
CA LYS A 20 -0.05 -7.29 -6.54
C LYS A 20 0.09 -6.52 -5.22
N THR A 21 1.18 -6.73 -4.49
CA THR A 21 1.45 -6.04 -3.23
C THR A 21 1.90 -4.61 -3.53
N HIS A 22 1.19 -3.65 -2.96
CA HIS A 22 1.55 -2.25 -2.99
C HIS A 22 1.69 -1.75 -1.56
N PHE A 23 2.52 -0.74 -1.34
CA PHE A 23 2.66 -0.08 -0.05
C PHE A 23 2.42 1.42 -0.19
N MET A 24 2.09 2.08 0.92
CA MET A 24 1.94 3.54 0.96
C MET A 24 3.00 4.12 1.90
N LYS A 25 3.63 5.23 1.50
CA LYS A 25 4.58 5.96 2.35
C LYS A 25 3.88 7.05 3.17
N ASN A 26 4.29 7.19 4.42
CA ASN A 26 3.97 8.36 5.23
C ASN A 26 5.21 9.26 5.37
N GLN A 27 5.02 10.42 5.99
CA GLN A 27 6.07 11.40 6.27
C GLN A 27 7.23 10.87 7.14
N TRP A 28 7.03 9.76 7.86
CA TRP A 28 8.05 9.14 8.71
C TRP A 28 8.84 8.05 7.97
N CYS A 29 8.43 7.69 6.76
CA CYS A 29 9.16 6.77 5.92
C CYS A 29 10.20 7.59 5.14
N ASN A 30 11.46 7.51 5.55
CA ASN A 30 12.56 8.04 4.75
C ASN A 30 12.45 7.42 3.35
N GLY A 31 12.43 8.26 2.31
CA GLY A 31 11.90 7.99 0.96
C GLY A 31 12.50 6.83 0.16
N GLU A 32 13.22 5.92 0.79
CA GLU A 32 13.73 4.70 0.20
C GLU A 32 12.64 3.75 -0.26
N ASN A 33 13.01 3.02 -1.30
CA ASN A 33 12.21 1.99 -1.91
C ASN A 33 12.19 0.73 -1.05
N ILE A 34 11.00 0.16 -0.80
CA ILE A 34 10.90 -1.09 -0.04
C ILE A 34 11.29 -2.26 -0.95
N ARG A 35 12.35 -2.96 -0.55
CA ARG A 35 12.82 -4.20 -1.19
C ARG A 35 12.52 -5.41 -0.33
N LEU A 36 11.95 -6.42 -0.95
CA LEU A 36 11.67 -7.73 -0.33
C LEU A 36 12.34 -8.83 -1.15
N ASP A 37 13.30 -9.53 -0.55
CA ASP A 37 14.10 -10.59 -1.20
C ASP A 37 14.64 -10.13 -2.58
N GLY A 38 15.15 -8.88 -2.65
CA GLY A 38 15.69 -8.28 -3.88
C GLY A 38 14.68 -7.69 -4.86
N SER A 39 13.38 -7.95 -4.69
CA SER A 39 12.30 -7.42 -5.54
C SER A 39 11.74 -6.12 -4.96
N LEU A 40 11.52 -5.13 -5.82
CA LEU A 40 10.88 -3.87 -5.47
C LEU A 40 9.37 -4.09 -5.27
N ILE A 41 8.81 -3.56 -4.19
CA ILE A 41 7.37 -3.44 -4.00
C ILE A 41 6.95 -2.06 -4.53
N THR A 42 5.86 -2.00 -5.28
CA THR A 42 5.37 -0.75 -5.86
C THR A 42 4.73 0.14 -4.79
N GLU A 43 5.03 1.43 -4.83
CA GLU A 43 4.40 2.44 -3.98
C GLU A 43 3.06 2.89 -4.60
N THR A 44 2.04 3.10 -3.78
CA THR A 44 0.76 3.73 -4.15
C THR A 44 0.45 4.91 -3.23
N SER A 45 -0.28 5.90 -3.74
CA SER A 45 -0.69 7.10 -2.99
C SER A 45 -2.01 6.92 -2.25
N SER A 46 -2.87 6.00 -2.72
CA SER A 46 -4.15 5.72 -2.10
C SER A 46 -4.60 4.27 -2.29
N TYR A 47 -5.54 3.86 -1.44
CA TYR A 47 -6.20 2.56 -1.49
C TYR A 47 -7.70 2.74 -1.30
N VAL A 48 -8.51 2.07 -2.13
CA VAL A 48 -9.97 2.12 -2.02
C VAL A 48 -10.46 0.93 -1.22
N TYR A 49 -11.00 1.20 -0.04
CA TYR A 49 -11.58 0.18 0.82
C TYR A 49 -13.04 0.54 1.11
N PHE A 50 -13.97 -0.36 0.79
CA PHE A 50 -15.41 -0.15 0.96
C PHE A 50 -15.92 1.20 0.39
N GLY A 51 -15.45 1.57 -0.80
CA GLY A 51 -15.83 2.82 -1.46
C GLY A 51 -15.24 4.09 -0.84
N ARG A 52 -14.38 3.97 0.18
CA ARG A 52 -13.62 5.08 0.76
C ARG A 52 -12.19 5.05 0.24
N SER A 53 -11.68 6.19 -0.20
CA SER A 53 -10.23 6.32 -0.44
C SER A 53 -9.52 6.56 0.87
N LEU A 54 -8.47 5.79 1.12
CA LEU A 54 -7.54 5.94 2.22
C LEU A 54 -6.21 6.40 1.64
N ASN A 55 -5.61 7.42 2.24
CA ASN A 55 -4.27 7.91 1.92
C ASN A 55 -3.49 8.18 3.21
N MET A 56 -2.16 8.28 3.13
CA MET A 56 -1.32 8.44 4.31
C MET A 56 -1.37 9.86 4.91
N GLU A 57 -1.89 10.83 4.16
CA GLU A 57 -2.13 12.20 4.63
C GLU A 57 -3.44 12.34 5.42
N ASN A 58 -4.27 11.28 5.46
CA ASN A 58 -5.62 11.27 6.04
C ASN A 58 -6.48 12.45 5.57
N ASN A 59 -6.24 12.94 4.35
CA ASN A 59 -6.92 14.09 3.80
C ASN A 59 -8.20 13.67 3.03
N MET A 60 -9.16 14.58 2.92
CA MET A 60 -10.42 14.31 2.22
C MET A 60 -10.37 14.62 0.72
N LYS A 61 -9.22 15.08 0.20
CA LYS A 61 -9.08 15.64 -1.15
C LYS A 61 -9.53 14.65 -2.21
N GLU A 62 -9.01 13.43 -2.18
CA GLU A 62 -9.33 12.40 -3.16
C GLU A 62 -10.80 11.95 -3.08
N LYS A 63 -11.37 11.89 -1.88
CA LYS A 63 -12.79 11.54 -1.68
C LYS A 63 -13.71 12.62 -2.24
N LEU A 64 -13.36 13.90 -2.03
CA LEU A 64 -14.10 15.04 -2.58
C LEU A 64 -13.99 15.07 -4.11
N ASP A 65 -12.81 14.86 -4.67
CA ASP A 65 -12.60 14.81 -6.12
C ASP A 65 -13.40 13.69 -6.78
N ARG A 66 -13.49 12.52 -6.15
CA ARG A 66 -14.36 11.42 -6.64
C ARG A 66 -15.83 11.76 -6.58
N ARG A 67 -16.31 12.44 -5.53
CA ARG A 67 -17.71 12.89 -5.44
C ARG A 67 -18.05 13.93 -6.50
N LYS A 68 -17.14 14.87 -6.80
CA LYS A 68 -17.33 15.85 -7.88
C LYS A 68 -17.44 15.20 -9.26
N LYS A 69 -16.82 14.03 -9.45
CA LYS A 69 -16.84 13.27 -10.71
C LYS A 69 -17.96 12.22 -10.76
N ALA A 70 -18.70 12.02 -9.66
CA ALA A 70 -19.85 11.14 -9.68
C ALA A 70 -20.99 11.82 -10.46
N PRO A 71 -21.65 11.11 -11.39
CA PRO A 71 -22.75 11.65 -12.18
C PRO A 71 -23.96 12.00 -11.31
#